data_AF-A0A7K1E847-F1
#
_entry.id   AF-A0A7K1E847-F1
#
_cell.length_a   1.000
_cell.length_b   1.000
_cell.length_c   1.000
_cell.angle_alpha   90.00
_cell.angle_beta   90.00
_cell.angle_gamma   90.00
#
_symmetry.space_group_name_H-M   'P 1'
#
loop_
_entity.id
_entity.type
_entity.pdbx_description
1 polymer ?
#
loop_
_entity_poly.entity_id
_entity_poly.type
_entity_poly.pdbx_seq_one_letter_code
_entity_poly.pdbx_strand_id
1 'polypeptide(L)' 'MWLNGELVDDVSPAVFATDHGFLLGDGVFDTLAIRNGTPTFLDRHLRRLRAGVDRLLIADTPTDEELSAALFQ' A
#
# COMPACT_ATOMS: atom_id res chain seq x y z
N MET A 1 -7.38 0.66 -9.82
CA MET A 1 -6.51 0.81 -8.62
C MET A 1 -7.07 -0.04 -7.49
N TRP A 2 -6.24 -0.72 -6.69
CA TRP A 2 -6.73 -1.36 -5.45
C TRP A 2 -6.74 -0.34 -4.31
N LEU A 3 -7.86 -0.23 -3.59
CA LEU A 3 -8.06 0.69 -2.47
C LEU A 3 -8.83 -0.04 -1.36
N ASN A 4 -8.18 -0.26 -0.21
CA ASN A 4 -8.78 -0.78 1.02
C ASN A 4 -9.67 -2.04 0.84
N GLY A 5 -9.24 -2.97 0.00
CA GLY A 5 -9.94 -4.24 -0.25
C GLY A 5 -10.73 -4.29 -1.56
N GLU A 6 -10.86 -3.17 -2.27
CA GLU A 6 -11.67 -3.09 -3.48
C GLU A 6 -10.89 -2.58 -4.70
N LEU A 7 -11.18 -3.13 -5.88
CA LEU A 7 -10.72 -2.56 -7.15
C LEU A 7 -11.65 -1.42 -7.57
N VAL A 8 -11.09 -0.21 -7.63
CA VAL A 8 -11.78 1.00 -8.06
C VAL A 8 -11.25 1.50 -9.41
N ASP A 9 -12.08 2.26 -10.13
CA ASP A 9 -11.67 2.94 -11.35
C ASP A 9 -10.79 4.17 -11.07
N ASP A 10 -10.23 4.77 -12.12
CA ASP A 10 -9.27 5.87 -12.00
C ASP A 10 -9.92 7.23 -11.69
N VAL A 11 -11.26 7.31 -11.66
CA VAL A 11 -12.01 8.56 -11.36
C VAL A 11 -12.63 8.55 -9.98
N SER A 12 -12.61 7.39 -9.31
CA SER A 12 -13.07 7.22 -7.94
C SER A 12 -12.26 8.09 -6.96
N PRO A 13 -12.92 8.89 -6.09
CA PRO A 13 -12.23 9.65 -5.06
C PRO A 13 -11.49 8.71 -4.10
N ALA A 14 -10.16 8.87 -4.01
CA ALA A 14 -9.32 7.99 -3.18
C ALA A 14 -8.68 8.72 -1.98
N VAL A 15 -8.65 10.05 -1.98
CA VAL A 15 -7.96 10.86 -0.97
C VAL A 15 -8.84 12.04 -0.56
N PHE A 16 -9.04 12.22 0.74
CA PHE A 16 -9.73 13.39 1.28
C PHE A 16 -8.82 14.62 1.30
N ALA A 17 -9.36 15.82 1.11
CA ALA A 17 -8.58 17.06 1.22
C ALA A 17 -8.01 17.30 2.63
N THR A 18 -8.59 16.65 3.65
CA THR A 18 -8.16 16.69 5.05
C THR A 18 -7.22 15.54 5.43
N ASP A 19 -6.86 14.67 4.48
CA ASP A 19 -5.99 13.52 4.73
C ASP A 19 -4.59 13.98 5.16
N HIS A 20 -4.04 13.37 6.22
CA HIS A 20 -2.72 13.75 6.74
C HIS A 20 -1.58 13.34 5.79
N GLY A 21 -1.73 12.25 5.05
CA GLY A 21 -0.81 11.87 3.98
C GLY A 21 -0.76 12.95 2.89
N PHE A 22 -1.90 13.54 2.55
CA PHE A 22 -1.96 14.66 1.60
C PHE A 22 -1.41 15.97 2.17
N LEU A 23 -1.82 16.34 3.39
CA LEU A 23 -1.49 17.64 3.98
C LEU A 23 -0.06 17.73 4.54
N LEU A 24 0.44 16.64 5.12
CA LEU A 24 1.65 16.61 5.93
C LEU A 24 2.69 15.60 5.43
N GLY A 25 2.35 14.77 4.43
CA GLY A 25 3.19 13.66 4.00
C GLY A 25 3.26 12.54 5.04
N ASP A 26 2.25 12.41 5.90
CA ASP A 26 2.16 11.37 6.93
C ASP A 26 1.74 10.03 6.30
N GLY A 27 2.70 9.31 5.74
CA GLY A 27 2.45 8.05 5.06
C GLY A 27 3.72 7.32 4.67
N VAL A 28 3.55 6.09 4.20
CA VAL A 28 4.64 5.24 3.70
C VAL A 28 4.30 4.69 2.33
N PHE A 29 5.33 4.42 1.54
CA PHE A 29 5.17 3.75 0.26
C PHE A 29 6.36 2.84 0.00
N ASP A 30 6.15 1.89 -0.90
CA ASP A 30 7.20 1.07 -1.47
C ASP A 30 6.95 0.94 -2.99
N THR A 31 7.96 0.53 -3.74
CA THR A 31 7.86 0.21 -5.16
C THR A 31 8.62 -1.08 -5.41
N LEU A 32 7.94 -2.06 -6.02
CA LEU A 32 8.54 -3.33 -6.41
C LEU A 32 8.36 -3.57 -7.91
N ALA A 33 9.25 -4.39 -8.47
CA ALA A 33 9.18 -4.77 -9.87
C ALA A 33 8.40 -6.08 -10.03
N ILE A 34 7.53 -6.15 -11.03
CA ILE A 34 6.94 -7.41 -11.51
C ILE A 34 7.70 -7.82 -12.77
N ARG A 35 8.19 -9.06 -12.80
CA ARG A 35 8.90 -9.64 -13.95
C ARG A 35 8.20 -10.93 -14.33
N ASN A 36 7.75 -11.04 -15.58
CA ASN A 36 7.02 -12.20 -16.09
C ASN A 36 5.82 -12.59 -15.20
N GLY A 37 5.07 -11.59 -14.70
CA GLY A 37 3.92 -11.81 -13.82
C GLY A 37 4.27 -12.15 -12.37
N THR A 38 5.56 -12.17 -11.98
CA THR A 38 5.98 -12.46 -10.60
C THR A 38 6.56 -11.23 -9.91
N PRO A 39 6.08 -10.86 -8.71
CA PRO A 39 6.69 -9.83 -7.87
C PRO A 39 8.12 -10.19 -7.46
N THR A 40 9.05 -9.24 -7.61
CA THR A 40 10.46 -9.43 -7.25
C THR A 40 10.67 -9.08 -5.78
N PHE A 41 11.21 -10.01 -4.98
CA PHE A 41 11.53 -9.83 -3.55
C PHE A 41 10.35 -9.38 -2.67
N LEU A 42 9.13 -9.86 -2.91
CA LEU A 42 7.90 -9.43 -2.22
C LEU A 42 8.06 -9.32 -0.69
N ASP A 43 8.53 -10.39 -0.03
CA ASP A 43 8.74 -10.42 1.43
C ASP A 43 9.69 -9.33 1.95
N ARG A 44 10.64 -8.87 1.13
CA ARG A 44 11.56 -7.78 1.50
C ARG A 44 10.86 -6.43 1.41
N HIS A 45 10.04 -6.22 0.39
CA HIS A 45 9.25 -5.00 0.22
C HIS A 45 8.20 -4.87 1.32
N LEU A 46 7.44 -5.94 1.60
CA LEU A 46 6.43 -5.94 2.67
C LEU A 46 7.04 -5.66 4.05
N ARG A 47 8.18 -6.29 4.39
CA ARG A 47 8.91 -5.98 5.63
C ARG A 47 9.37 -4.53 5.71
N ARG A 48 9.82 -3.94 4.60
CA ARG A 48 10.25 -2.54 4.58
C ARG A 48 9.06 -1.59 4.75
N LEU A 49 7.93 -1.88 4.11
CA LEU A 49 6.70 -1.12 4.25
C LEU A 49 6.20 -1.14 5.70
N ARG A 50 6.12 -2.34 6.32
CA ARG A 50 5.78 -2.53 7.73
C ARG A 50 6.71 -1.78 8.69
N ALA A 51 8.02 -1.85 8.47
CA ALA A 51 8.97 -1.09 9.28
C ALA A 51 8.74 0.43 9.21
N GLY A 52 8.26 0.93 8.08
CA GLY A 52 7.83 2.33 7.94
C GLY A 52 6.56 2.64 8.72
N VAL A 53 5.53 1.79 8.59
CA VAL A 53 4.26 1.88 9.35
C VAL A 53 4.55 1.94 10.86
N ASP A 54 5.34 0.98 11.36
CA ASP A 54 5.70 0.89 12.78
C ASP A 54 6.45 2.15 13.25
N ARG A 55 7.31 2.70 12.41
CA ARG A 55 8.11 3.89 12.74
C ARG A 55 7.27 5.17 12.82
N LEU A 56 6.20 5.25 12.06
CA LEU A 56 5.27 6.38 12.06
C LEU A 56 4.05 6.15 12.96
N LEU A 57 3.92 4.97 13.57
CA LEU A 57 2.79 4.58 14.43
C LEU A 57 1.44 4.65 13.68
N ILE A 58 1.44 4.32 12.39
CA ILE A 58 0.21 4.28 11.58
C ILE A 58 -0.59 3.04 11.99
N ALA A 59 -1.85 3.24 12.40
CA ALA A 59 -2.76 2.18 12.82
C ALA A 59 -3.61 1.65 11.65
N ASP A 60 -4.30 0.54 11.89
CA ASP A 60 -5.33 -0.02 10.99
C ASP A 60 -4.85 -0.29 9.55
N THR A 61 -3.59 -0.72 9.41
CA THR A 61 -3.01 -1.06 8.11
C THR A 61 -3.38 -2.47 7.67
N PRO A 62 -3.52 -2.73 6.36
CA PRO A 62 -3.75 -4.08 5.83
C PRO A 62 -2.60 -5.03 6.18
N THR A 63 -2.92 -6.31 6.29
CA THR A 63 -1.96 -7.39 6.53
C THR A 63 -1.11 -7.68 5.28
N ASP A 64 0.05 -8.31 5.45
CA ASP A 64 0.88 -8.76 4.32
C ASP A 64 0.15 -9.76 3.43
N GLU A 65 -0.76 -10.55 3.99
CA GLU A 65 -1.56 -11.51 3.25
C GLU A 65 -2.57 -10.80 2.35
N GLU A 66 -3.29 -9.79 2.87
CA GLU A 66 -4.20 -8.95 2.09
C GLU A 66 -3.47 -8.20 0.97
N LEU A 67 -2.32 -7.60 1.28
CA LEU A 67 -1.50 -6.89 0.29
C LEU A 67 -0.94 -7.83 -0.78
N SER A 68 -0.55 -9.06 -0.40
CA SER A 68 -0.07 -10.06 -1.36
C SER A 68 -1.20 -10.56 -2.27
N ALA A 69 -2.39 -10.78 -1.71
CA ALA A 69 -3.56 -11.19 -2.47
C ALA A 69 -4.02 -10.11 -3.46
N ALA A 70 -3.94 -8.83 -3.07
CA ALA A 70 -4.31 -7.70 -3.91
C ALA A 70 -3.49 -7.58 -5.21
N LEU A 71 -2.26 -8.12 -5.25
CA LEU A 71 -1.43 -8.11 -6.46
C LEU A 71 -1.97 -9.00 -7.60
N PHE A 72 -2.90 -9.90 -7.30
CA PHE A 72 -3.43 -10.90 -8.23
C PHE A 72 -4.95 -10.80 -8.45
N GLN A 73 -5.57 -9.70 -8.04
CA GLN A 73 -6.97 -9.36 -8.34
C GLN A 73 -7.06 -8.58 -9.66
#